data_AF-A0AA88S6K5-F1
#
_entry.id   AF-A0AA88S6K5-F1
#
_cell.length_a   1.000
_cell.length_b   1.000
_cell.length_c   1.000
_cell.angle_alpha   90.00
_cell.angle_beta   90.00
_cell.angle_gamma   90.00
#
_symmetry.space_group_name_H-M   'P 1'
#
loop_
_entity.id
_entity.type
_entity.pdbx_description
1 polymer ?
#
loop_
_entity_poly.entity_id
_entity_poly.type
_entity_poly.pdbx_seq_one_letter_code
_entity_poly.pdbx_strand_id
1 'polypeptide(L)'
;IRHNREWVPIKPLPNSLVIWSNGKYKSIEHRAVTSEARARISVALFFYPNTEVEIEPLEDILATQECGRMYKKVKYGDYLKQ
;
A
#
# COMPACT_ATOMS: atom_id res chain seq x y z
N ILE A 1 -4.93 -8.61 9.03
CA ILE A 1 -5.38 -7.82 7.86
C ILE A 1 -6.85 -8.04 7.61
N ARG A 2 -7.51 -7.13 6.90
CA ARG A 2 -8.88 -7.34 6.43
C ARG A 2 -8.84 -7.98 5.04
N HIS A 3 -9.54 -9.09 4.89
CA HIS A 3 -9.65 -9.84 3.64
C HIS A 3 -11.07 -10.40 3.53
N ASN A 4 -11.74 -10.20 2.39
CA ASN A 4 -13.14 -10.59 2.19
C ASN A 4 -14.08 -10.15 3.32
N ARG A 5 -13.88 -8.91 3.83
CA ARG A 5 -14.61 -8.30 4.95
C ARG A 5 -14.35 -8.93 6.33
N GLU A 6 -13.50 -9.95 6.43
CA GLU A 6 -13.13 -10.61 7.68
C GLU A 6 -11.71 -10.25 8.12
N TRP A 7 -11.42 -10.41 9.42
CA TRP A 7 -10.09 -10.18 9.98
C TRP A 7 -9.28 -11.46 10.01
N VAL A 8 -8.19 -11.50 9.25
CA VAL A 8 -7.29 -12.65 9.14
C VAL A 8 -5.95 -12.35 9.84
N PRO A 9 -5.51 -13.20 10.81
CA PRO A 9 -4.17 -13.09 11.39
C PRO A 9 -3.11 -13.52 10.37
N ILE A 10 -1.98 -12.83 10.33
CA ILE A 10 -0.94 -13.07 9.33
C ILE A 10 0.45 -13.06 9.95
N LYS A 11 1.33 -13.89 9.37
CA LYS A 11 2.78 -13.80 9.54
C LYS A 11 3.31 -12.87 8.44
N PRO A 12 3.95 -11.73 8.75
CA PRO A 12 4.28 -10.72 7.74
C PRO A 12 5.26 -11.24 6.67
N LEU A 13 5.03 -10.85 5.42
CA LEU A 13 5.96 -10.96 4.29
C LEU A 13 6.12 -9.58 3.62
N PRO A 14 7.25 -9.28 2.95
CA PRO A 14 7.53 -7.96 2.40
C PRO A 14 6.78 -7.63 1.09
N ASN A 15 6.61 -6.32 0.84
CA ASN A 15 6.32 -5.62 -0.43
C ASN A 15 4.85 -5.27 -0.74
N SER A 16 4.54 -3.96 -0.83
CA SER A 16 3.34 -3.44 -1.51
C SER A 16 3.54 -2.01 -2.02
N LEU A 17 3.15 -1.74 -3.27
CA LEU A 17 3.17 -0.42 -3.91
C LEU A 17 1.94 -0.30 -4.84
N VAL A 18 0.99 0.59 -4.52
CA VAL A 18 -0.34 0.61 -5.17
C VAL A 18 -0.39 1.46 -6.42
N ILE A 19 0.09 2.70 -6.36
CA ILE A 19 -0.06 3.70 -7.46
C ILE A 19 0.71 3.25 -8.71
N TRP A 20 1.99 2.91 -8.57
CA TRP A 20 2.82 2.42 -9.68
C TRP A 20 2.26 1.16 -10.34
N SER A 21 1.58 0.30 -9.57
CA SER A 21 0.98 -0.94 -10.06
C SER A 21 -0.37 -0.76 -10.76
N ASN A 22 -0.84 0.49 -10.93
CA ASN A 22 -2.20 0.80 -11.39
C ASN A 22 -3.24 -0.04 -10.63
N GLY A 23 -3.10 -0.19 -9.32
CA GLY A 23 -4.04 -0.97 -8.50
C GLY A 23 -3.98 -2.50 -8.66
N LYS A 24 -2.99 -3.05 -9.37
CA LYS A 24 -2.71 -4.51 -9.39
C LYS A 24 -2.40 -5.02 -7.98
N TYR A 25 -1.58 -4.28 -7.24
CA TYR A 25 -1.34 -4.52 -5.83
C TYR A 25 -2.32 -3.71 -4.99
N LYS A 26 -2.84 -4.33 -3.94
CA LYS A 26 -3.81 -3.70 -3.04
C LYS A 26 -3.12 -3.29 -1.73
N SER A 27 -3.28 -2.03 -1.35
CA SER A 27 -3.04 -1.62 0.04
C SER A 27 -4.26 -2.04 0.84
N ILE A 28 -4.04 -2.81 1.90
CA ILE A 28 -5.09 -3.46 2.69
C ILE A 28 -5.10 -2.95 4.12
N GLU A 29 -6.30 -2.89 4.69
CA GLU A 29 -6.47 -2.58 6.11
C GLU A 29 -5.76 -3.63 6.97
N HIS A 30 -5.00 -3.16 7.96
CA HIS A 30 -4.32 -3.98 8.94
C HIS A 30 -4.51 -3.40 10.33
N ARG A 31 -4.50 -4.27 11.35
CA ARG A 31 -4.62 -3.86 12.76
C ARG A 31 -3.67 -4.69 13.61
N ALA A 32 -3.14 -4.07 14.66
CA ALA A 32 -2.46 -4.76 15.75
C ALA A 32 -3.46 -4.99 16.90
N VAL A 33 -3.56 -6.21 17.40
CA VAL A 33 -4.44 -6.55 18.54
C VAL A 33 -3.61 -6.63 19.81
N THR A 34 -4.13 -6.09 20.92
CA THR A 34 -3.52 -6.10 22.25
C THR A 34 -3.68 -7.46 22.93
N SER A 35 -2.92 -7.72 24.00
CA SER A 35 -3.02 -8.93 24.80
C SER A 35 -2.70 -8.61 26.25
N GLU A 36 -3.54 -9.08 27.18
CA GLU A 36 -3.28 -8.98 28.62
C GLU A 36 -2.21 -9.97 29.09
N ALA A 37 -2.08 -11.11 28.39
CA ALA A 37 -1.18 -12.19 28.80
C ALA A 37 0.30 -11.90 28.53
N ARG A 38 0.62 -11.10 27.51
CA ARG A 38 2.01 -10.80 27.13
C ARG A 38 2.17 -9.49 26.37
N ALA A 39 3.24 -8.78 26.67
CA ALA A 39 3.68 -7.64 25.87
C ALA A 39 4.17 -8.11 24.48
N ARG A 40 3.95 -7.27 23.45
CA ARG A 40 4.48 -7.46 22.10
C ARG A 40 5.14 -6.16 21.64
N ILE A 41 6.40 -6.25 21.22
CA ILE A 41 7.14 -5.15 20.60
C ILE A 41 7.29 -5.46 19.11
N SER A 42 7.11 -4.46 18.26
CA SER A 42 7.31 -4.56 16.81
C SER A 42 7.91 -3.28 16.26
N VAL A 43 8.77 -3.40 15.25
CA VAL A 43 9.34 -2.26 14.53
C VAL A 43 8.80 -2.27 13.10
N ALA A 44 8.25 -1.13 12.66
CA ALA A 44 7.80 -0.95 11.28
C ALA A 44 8.78 -0.03 10.56
N LEU A 45 9.23 -0.48 9.38
CA LEU A 45 10.02 0.32 8.47
C LEU A 45 9.17 0.64 7.24
N PHE A 46 9.23 1.89 6.80
CA PHE A 46 8.46 2.35 5.66
C PHE A 46 9.38 2.95 4.60
N PHE A 47 9.14 2.58 3.35
CA PHE A 47 9.83 3.13 2.19
C PHE A 47 8.84 3.98 1.41
N TYR A 48 9.18 5.24 1.23
CA TYR A 48 8.33 6.23 0.58
C TYR A 48 9.09 6.95 -0.53
N PRO A 49 8.42 7.39 -1.60
CA PRO A 49 9.00 8.34 -2.54
C PRO A 49 9.40 9.65 -1.83
N ASN A 50 10.30 10.41 -2.46
CA ASN A 50 10.54 11.79 -2.06
C ASN A 50 9.26 12.63 -2.26
N THR A 51 8.96 13.54 -1.35
CA THR A 51 7.73 14.37 -1.38
C THR A 51 7.61 15.24 -2.61
N GLU A 52 8.72 15.57 -3.26
CA GLU A 52 8.75 16.41 -4.46
C GLU A 52 8.55 15.63 -5.76
N VAL A 53 8.57 14.30 -5.71
CA VAL A 53 8.46 13.45 -6.89
C VAL A 53 7.00 13.25 -7.28
N GLU A 54 6.75 13.30 -8.59
CA GLU A 54 5.49 12.86 -9.18
C GLU A 54 5.43 11.34 -9.27
N ILE A 55 4.30 10.76 -8.87
CA ILE A 55 4.02 9.34 -8.99
C ILE A 55 2.78 9.11 -9.86
N GLU A 56 2.85 8.09 -10.70
CA GLU A 56 1.77 7.68 -11.59
C GLU A 56 1.90 6.18 -11.91
N PRO A 57 0.87 5.53 -12.47
CA PRO A 57 1.01 4.17 -13.00
C PRO A 57 2.17 4.04 -13.98
N LEU A 58 2.99 2.98 -13.82
CA LEU A 58 4.11 2.71 -14.73
C LEU A 58 3.60 2.37 -16.13
N GLU A 59 4.30 2.84 -17.16
CA GLU A 59 3.91 2.63 -18.55
C GLU A 59 3.80 1.14 -18.92
N ASP A 60 4.77 0.32 -18.48
CA ASP A 60 4.75 -1.14 -18.68
C ASP A 60 3.51 -1.81 -18.05
N ILE A 61 3.01 -1.25 -16.94
CA ILE A 61 1.80 -1.75 -16.30
C ILE A 61 0.57 -1.33 -17.11
N LEU A 62 0.53 -0.10 -17.61
CA LEU A 62 -0.57 0.39 -18.47
C LEU A 62 -0.63 -0.35 -19.80
N ALA A 63 0.51 -0.76 -20.36
CA ALA A 63 0.58 -1.51 -21.61
C ALA A 63 0.09 -2.97 -21.46
N THR A 64 0.17 -3.53 -20.25
CA THR A 64 -0.17 -4.93 -19.98
C THR A 64 -1.56 -5.12 -19.36
N GLN A 65 -2.16 -4.06 -18.82
CA GLN A 65 -3.49 -4.12 -18.24
C GLN A 65 -4.58 -3.69 -19.23
N GLU A 66 -5.65 -4.46 -19.30
CA GLU A 66 -6.85 -4.10 -20.07
C GLU A 66 -7.60 -2.93 -19.44
N CYS A 67 -7.51 -2.77 -18.11
CA CYS A 67 -8.03 -1.58 -17.47
C CYS A 67 -7.14 -0.39 -17.84
N GLY A 68 -7.76 0.68 -18.36
CA GLY A 68 -7.07 1.92 -18.61
C GLY A 68 -6.47 2.52 -17.32
N ARG A 69 -5.88 3.71 -17.46
CA ARG A 69 -5.28 4.44 -16.33
C ARG A 69 -6.34 4.68 -15.23
N MET A 70 -6.16 4.05 -14.06
CA MET A 70 -7.07 4.21 -12.92
C MET A 70 -6.63 5.33 -11.97
N TYR A 71 -5.33 5.64 -11.95
CA TYR A 71 -4.77 6.67 -11.08
C TYR A 71 -4.16 7.79 -11.93
N LYS A 72 -4.43 9.03 -11.52
CA LYS A 72 -3.82 10.24 -12.09
C LYS A 72 -2.42 10.45 -11.53
N LYS A 73 -1.56 11.08 -12.33
CA LYS A 73 -0.27 11.61 -11.88
C LYS A 73 -0.49 12.59 -10.72
N VAL A 74 0.28 12.44 -9.65
CA VAL A 74 0.20 13.28 -8.45
C VAL A 74 1.57 13.45 -7.83
N LYS A 75 1.86 14.63 -7.28
CA LYS A 75 3.04 14.85 -6.45
C LYS A 75 2.88 14.11 -5.13
N TYR A 76 3.86 13.31 -4.72
CA TYR A 76 3.74 12.44 -3.55
C TYR A 76 3.46 13.22 -2.26
N GLY A 77 4.10 14.37 -2.07
CA GLY A 77 3.87 15.24 -0.91
C GLY A 77 2.46 15.81 -0.84
N ASP A 78 1.80 16.03 -1.98
CA ASP A 78 0.42 16.52 -2.02
C ASP A 78 -0.57 15.38 -1.76
N TYR A 79 -0.26 14.17 -2.24
CA TYR A 79 -1.04 12.97 -1.93
C TYR A 79 -1.11 12.69 -0.42
N LEU A 80 -0.03 12.96 0.33
CA LEU A 80 0.00 12.79 1.79
C LEU A 80 -0.81 13.82 2.58
N LYS A 81 -1.13 14.98 1.98
CA LYS A 81 -1.83 16.10 2.63
C LYS A 81 -3.34 16.12 2.36
N GLN A 82 -3.84 15.17 1.57
CA GLN A 82 -5.27 15.05 1.25
C GLN A 82 -6.10 14.66 2.47
#